data_AF-A0A1Y1X4B8-F1
#
_entry.id   AF-A0A1Y1X4B8-F1
#
_cell.length_a   1.000
_cell.length_b   1.000
_cell.length_c   1.000
_cell.angle_alpha   90.00
_cell.angle_beta   90.00
_cell.angle_gamma   90.00
#
_symmetry.space_group_name_H-M   'P 1'
#
loop_
_entity.id
_entity.type
_entity.pdbx_description
1 polymer ?
#
loop_
_entity_poly.entity_id
_entity_poly.type
_entity_poly.pdbx_seq_one_letter_code
_entity_poly.pdbx_strand_id
1 'polypeptide(L)'
;IEICLESDTHFLNKMIAIFNNLTLFEKDCRHLFESNIGVTKNMLKNVASPDKLDTYPWRSILQLYRNVDLWTHNGKVNTWEQAKEKLELFKIKTESIKQKFKMEDSKIVFDQLIKLNQDIITLKQFYSINQNAIYMILKDHDNDTKLNACEGLPCFVSTDFFSDNACKRLTYEISNSLLSVIPDPEKYSCPICQELAYKPIRLDCNHLFCLKCLIKAQKKNLNNCPVCRAKDAVKNATSKNLDKKLLKTLISDYPKEIKARKK
;
A
#
# COMPACT_ATOMS: atom_id res chain seq x y z
N ILE A 1 32.72 47.65 12.19
CA ILE A 1 33.09 47.04 10.90
C ILE A 1 31.89 46.21 10.49
N GLU A 2 31.06 46.71 9.56
CA GLU A 2 30.06 45.87 8.91
C GLU A 2 30.80 44.95 7.93
N ILE A 3 30.80 43.65 8.21
CA ILE A 3 31.30 42.67 7.26
C ILE A 3 30.17 42.43 6.27
N CYS A 4 30.25 43.05 5.09
CA CYS A 4 29.23 42.92 4.06
C CYS A 4 29.42 41.58 3.33
N LEU A 5 28.59 40.60 3.66
CA LEU A 5 28.61 39.25 3.06
C LEU A 5 27.78 39.21 1.77
N GLU A 6 28.05 40.10 0.82
CA GLU A 6 27.24 40.24 -0.42
C GLU A 6 27.25 38.97 -1.28
N SER A 7 28.42 38.31 -1.39
CA SER A 7 28.57 37.06 -2.13
C SER A 7 27.78 35.92 -1.48
N ASP A 8 27.84 35.78 -0.16
CA ASP A 8 27.09 34.76 0.57
C ASP A 8 25.59 35.02 0.52
N THR A 9 25.18 36.28 0.64
CA THR A 9 23.77 36.69 0.50
C THR A 9 23.23 36.30 -0.87
N HIS A 10 24.01 36.54 -1.94
CA HIS A 10 23.65 36.14 -3.29
C HIS A 10 23.57 34.61 -3.45
N PHE A 11 24.55 33.88 -2.91
CA PHE A 11 24.55 32.41 -2.91
C PHE A 11 23.32 31.84 -2.19
N LEU A 12 23.05 32.30 -0.96
CA LEU A 12 21.91 31.83 -0.16
C LEU A 12 20.57 32.17 -0.84
N ASN A 13 20.45 33.35 -1.45
CA ASN A 13 19.25 33.70 -2.22
C ASN A 13 19.01 32.78 -3.42
N LYS A 14 20.09 32.38 -4.14
CA LYS A 14 19.98 31.37 -5.21
C LYS A 14 19.53 30.02 -4.67
N MET A 15 20.10 29.59 -3.54
CA MET A 15 19.70 28.33 -2.90
C MET A 15 18.23 28.35 -2.48
N ILE A 16 17.76 29.44 -1.87
CA ILE A 16 16.35 29.64 -1.51
C ILE A 16 15.45 29.53 -2.76
N ALA A 17 15.84 30.15 -3.87
CA ALA A 17 15.09 30.05 -5.13
C ALA A 17 15.01 28.61 -5.65
N ILE A 18 16.12 27.86 -5.59
CA ILE A 18 16.14 26.43 -5.94
C ILE A 18 15.20 25.63 -5.05
N PHE A 19 15.24 25.84 -3.74
CA PHE A 19 14.35 25.16 -2.80
C PHE A 19 12.88 25.44 -3.07
N ASN A 20 12.52 26.70 -3.31
CA ASN A 20 11.15 27.07 -3.64
C ASN A 20 10.67 26.38 -4.93
N ASN A 21 11.52 26.31 -5.95
CA ASN A 21 11.21 25.59 -7.19
C ASN A 21 11.02 24.09 -6.95
N LEU A 22 11.84 23.47 -6.11
CA LEU A 22 11.69 22.06 -5.74
C LEU A 22 10.39 21.80 -4.97
N THR A 23 10.00 22.69 -4.06
CA THR A 23 8.72 22.62 -3.34
C THR A 23 7.52 22.73 -4.29
N LEU A 24 7.60 23.62 -5.29
CA LEU A 24 6.55 23.73 -6.32
C LEU A 24 6.46 22.47 -7.19
N PHE A 25 7.61 21.97 -7.66
CA PHE A 25 7.68 20.72 -8.42
C PHE A 25 7.09 19.54 -7.63
N GLU A 26 7.42 19.41 -6.35
CA GLU A 26 6.87 18.39 -5.46
C GLU A 26 5.34 18.45 -5.40
N LYS A 27 4.77 19.66 -5.26
CA LYS A 27 3.33 19.87 -5.21
C LYS A 27 2.66 19.45 -6.52
N ASP A 28 3.22 19.81 -7.66
CA ASP A 28 2.67 19.46 -8.97
C ASP A 28 2.74 17.95 -9.24
N CYS A 29 3.89 17.33 -8.94
CA CYS A 29 4.05 15.88 -9.01
C CYS A 29 3.01 15.18 -8.14
N ARG A 30 2.81 15.62 -6.90
CA ARG A 30 1.84 15.01 -5.97
C ARG A 30 0.44 14.99 -6.57
N HIS A 31 -0.04 16.10 -7.10
CA HIS A 31 -1.37 16.16 -7.72
C HIS A 31 -1.50 15.22 -8.92
N LEU A 32 -0.47 15.15 -9.76
CA LEU A 32 -0.43 14.22 -10.89
C LEU A 32 -0.49 12.75 -10.44
N PHE A 33 0.30 12.37 -9.44
CA PHE A 33 0.33 11.00 -8.92
C PHE A 33 -0.98 10.61 -8.23
N GLU A 34 -1.55 11.48 -7.40
CA GLU A 34 -2.85 11.23 -6.75
C GLU A 34 -3.96 11.00 -7.80
N SER A 35 -3.97 11.81 -8.85
CA SER A 35 -4.89 11.64 -9.99
C SER A 35 -4.66 10.30 -10.69
N ASN A 36 -3.42 9.96 -11.03
CA ASN A 36 -3.07 8.70 -11.71
C ASN A 36 -3.40 7.47 -10.86
N ILE A 37 -3.19 7.51 -9.54
CA ILE A 37 -3.60 6.46 -8.60
C ILE A 37 -5.12 6.29 -8.66
N GLY A 38 -5.87 7.40 -8.62
CA GLY A 38 -7.33 7.40 -8.70
C GLY A 38 -7.87 6.78 -10.00
N VAL A 39 -7.30 7.16 -11.15
CA VAL A 39 -7.64 6.59 -12.46
C VAL A 39 -7.33 5.09 -12.48
N THR A 40 -6.13 4.69 -12.07
CA THR A 40 -5.69 3.28 -12.05
C THR A 40 -6.60 2.44 -11.16
N LYS A 41 -7.00 2.96 -9.99
CA LYS A 41 -7.95 2.31 -9.07
C LYS A 41 -9.30 2.06 -9.74
N ASN A 42 -9.83 3.04 -10.47
CA ASN A 42 -11.11 2.90 -11.15
C ASN A 42 -11.03 1.91 -12.30
N MET A 43 -9.96 1.93 -13.09
CA MET A 43 -9.75 0.93 -14.13
C MET A 43 -9.62 -0.48 -13.53
N LEU A 44 -8.89 -0.61 -12.41
CA LEU A 44 -8.74 -1.88 -11.70
C LEU A 44 -10.09 -2.45 -11.24
N LYS A 45 -11.01 -1.61 -10.76
CA LYS A 45 -12.37 -2.06 -10.41
C LYS A 45 -13.09 -2.69 -11.61
N ASN A 46 -12.89 -2.17 -12.81
CA ASN A 46 -13.58 -2.66 -14.02
C ASN A 46 -13.07 -4.02 -14.49
N VAL A 47 -11.86 -4.41 -14.09
CA VAL A 47 -11.22 -5.67 -14.53
C VAL A 47 -11.06 -6.71 -13.41
N ALA A 48 -11.09 -6.27 -12.14
CA ALA A 48 -10.75 -7.10 -10.99
C ALA A 48 -11.87 -7.27 -9.95
N SER A 49 -13.01 -6.58 -10.10
CA SER A 49 -14.18 -6.79 -9.23
C SER A 49 -14.68 -8.23 -9.31
N PRO A 50 -15.33 -8.79 -8.25
CA PRO A 50 -15.56 -10.23 -8.17
C PRO A 50 -16.41 -10.88 -9.27
N ASP A 51 -17.19 -10.08 -9.99
CA ASP A 51 -17.98 -10.48 -11.16
C ASP A 51 -17.17 -10.54 -12.47
N LYS A 52 -15.93 -10.06 -12.46
CA LYS A 52 -15.07 -9.97 -13.65
C LYS A 52 -14.31 -11.25 -13.93
N LEU A 53 -14.01 -11.47 -15.22
CA LEU A 53 -13.33 -12.67 -15.71
C LEU A 53 -11.92 -12.83 -15.11
N ASP A 54 -11.23 -11.72 -14.88
CA ASP A 54 -9.83 -11.69 -14.42
C ASP A 54 -9.67 -11.46 -12.91
N THR A 55 -10.75 -11.57 -12.14
CA THR A 55 -10.73 -11.45 -10.66
C THR A 55 -9.60 -12.25 -10.01
N TYR A 56 -9.46 -13.54 -10.36
CA TYR A 56 -8.47 -14.43 -9.74
C TYR A 56 -7.03 -14.15 -10.18
N PRO A 57 -6.72 -13.97 -11.48
CA PRO A 57 -5.43 -13.43 -11.91
C PRO A 57 -5.04 -12.16 -11.14
N TRP A 58 -5.96 -11.20 -11.00
CA TRP A 58 -5.72 -9.97 -10.26
C TRP A 58 -5.52 -10.19 -8.77
N ARG A 59 -6.26 -11.10 -8.11
CA ARG A 59 -5.99 -11.51 -6.72
C ARG A 59 -4.56 -11.99 -6.53
N SER A 60 -4.08 -12.87 -7.43
CA SER A 60 -2.72 -13.38 -7.37
C SER A 60 -1.69 -12.28 -7.57
N ILE A 61 -1.91 -11.35 -8.51
CA ILE A 61 -1.04 -10.20 -8.73
C ILE A 61 -0.98 -9.30 -7.49
N LEU A 62 -2.12 -8.94 -6.91
CA LEU A 62 -2.16 -8.07 -5.72
C LEU A 62 -1.56 -8.75 -4.48
N GLN A 63 -1.72 -10.07 -4.34
CA GLN A 63 -1.04 -10.83 -3.29
C GLN A 63 0.49 -10.81 -3.48
N LEU A 64 0.97 -10.99 -4.71
CA LEU A 64 2.39 -10.85 -5.02
C LEU A 64 2.90 -9.43 -4.77
N TYR A 65 2.11 -8.41 -5.15
CA TYR A 65 2.47 -7.01 -4.93
C TYR A 65 2.65 -6.71 -3.44
N ARG A 66 1.75 -7.23 -2.58
CA ARG A 66 1.88 -7.15 -1.12
C ARG A 66 3.15 -7.83 -0.62
N ASN A 67 3.47 -9.02 -1.13
CA ASN A 67 4.58 -9.85 -0.63
C ASN A 67 5.97 -9.41 -1.13
N VAL A 68 6.04 -8.62 -2.21
CA VAL A 68 7.32 -8.11 -2.73
C VAL A 68 7.90 -7.02 -1.81
N ASP A 69 7.08 -6.44 -0.92
CA ASP A 69 7.50 -5.40 0.01
C ASP A 69 8.19 -4.25 -0.74
N LEU A 70 7.57 -3.79 -1.83
CA LEU A 70 8.19 -2.88 -2.80
C LEU A 70 8.73 -1.59 -2.15
N TRP A 71 8.00 -1.06 -1.17
CA TRP A 71 8.28 0.24 -0.56
C TRP A 71 8.91 0.15 0.82
N THR A 72 8.54 -0.86 1.61
CA THR A 72 9.00 -1.04 2.98
C THR A 72 9.27 -2.51 3.26
N HIS A 73 10.40 -2.82 3.87
CA HIS A 73 10.76 -4.17 4.30
C HIS A 73 11.25 -4.14 5.76
N ASN A 74 10.65 -4.96 6.63
CA ASN A 74 10.97 -5.01 8.07
C ASN A 74 10.95 -3.63 8.76
N GLY A 75 9.96 -2.79 8.40
CA GLY A 75 9.82 -1.44 8.95
C GLY A 75 10.80 -0.39 8.40
N LYS A 76 11.74 -0.79 7.52
CA LYS A 76 12.65 0.14 6.85
C LYS A 76 12.13 0.49 5.46
N VAL A 77 12.21 1.77 5.11
CA VAL A 77 11.87 2.26 3.76
C VAL A 77 12.98 1.82 2.80
N ASN A 78 12.61 1.19 1.68
CA ASN A 78 13.57 0.76 0.68
C ASN A 78 14.18 1.98 -0.03
N THR A 79 15.44 1.91 -0.44
CA THR A 79 16.02 2.90 -1.36
C THR A 79 15.38 2.78 -2.75
N TRP A 80 15.62 3.75 -3.63
CA TRP A 80 15.07 3.70 -4.99
C TRP A 80 15.68 2.53 -5.79
N GLU A 81 16.94 2.17 -5.55
CA GLU A 81 17.62 1.01 -6.15
C GLU A 81 16.94 -0.30 -5.71
N GLN A 82 16.73 -0.46 -4.40
CA GLN A 82 16.06 -1.63 -3.83
C GLN A 82 14.62 -1.75 -4.34
N ALA A 83 13.88 -0.64 -4.40
CA ALA A 83 12.53 -0.61 -4.96
C ALA A 83 12.53 -0.98 -6.45
N LYS A 84 13.52 -0.53 -7.23
CA LYS A 84 13.69 -0.89 -8.64
C LYS A 84 13.91 -2.39 -8.82
N GLU A 85 14.85 -2.97 -8.09
CA GLU A 85 15.12 -4.43 -8.12
C GLU A 85 13.88 -5.25 -7.75
N LYS A 86 13.18 -4.83 -6.70
CA LYS A 86 11.92 -5.45 -6.26
C LYS A 86 10.82 -5.34 -7.31
N LEU A 87 10.72 -4.21 -8.02
CA LEU A 87 9.75 -4.06 -9.10
C LEU A 87 10.06 -4.99 -10.28
N GLU A 88 11.33 -5.17 -10.64
CA GLU A 88 11.72 -6.13 -11.68
C GLU A 88 11.40 -7.56 -11.26
N LEU A 89 11.66 -7.92 -10.01
CA LEU A 89 11.25 -9.22 -9.46
C LEU A 89 9.72 -9.41 -9.52
N PHE A 90 8.96 -8.37 -9.20
CA PHE A 90 7.50 -8.40 -9.30
C PHE A 90 7.05 -8.67 -10.74
N LYS A 91 7.58 -7.93 -11.73
CA LYS A 91 7.27 -8.14 -13.16
C LYS A 91 7.50 -9.58 -13.58
N ILE A 92 8.68 -10.13 -13.27
CA ILE A 92 9.05 -11.52 -13.62
C ILE A 92 8.05 -12.51 -13.02
N LYS A 93 7.72 -12.36 -11.73
CA LYS A 93 6.77 -13.26 -11.04
C LYS A 93 5.35 -13.18 -11.62
N THR A 94 4.96 -12.01 -12.11
CA THR A 94 3.61 -11.79 -12.67
C THR A 94 3.46 -12.17 -14.13
N GLU A 95 4.55 -12.44 -14.86
CA GLU A 95 4.51 -12.72 -16.31
C GLU A 95 3.58 -13.90 -16.65
N SER A 96 3.73 -15.01 -15.93
CA SER A 96 2.87 -16.19 -16.10
C SER A 96 1.40 -15.95 -15.73
N ILE A 97 1.10 -14.91 -14.95
CA ILE A 97 -0.26 -14.52 -14.56
C ILE A 97 -0.85 -13.57 -15.62
N LYS A 98 -0.03 -12.63 -16.15
CA LYS A 98 -0.42 -11.72 -17.23
C LYS A 98 -0.89 -12.48 -18.46
N GLN A 99 -0.24 -13.60 -18.79
CA GLN A 99 -0.64 -14.50 -19.88
C GLN A 99 -2.02 -15.16 -19.68
N LYS A 100 -2.54 -15.20 -18.45
CA LYS A 100 -3.84 -15.79 -18.11
C LYS A 100 -4.99 -14.79 -18.16
N PHE A 101 -4.71 -13.50 -18.40
CA PHE A 101 -5.74 -12.50 -18.56
C PHE A 101 -6.62 -12.79 -19.77
N LYS A 102 -7.93 -12.70 -19.56
CA LYS A 102 -8.96 -12.87 -20.58
C LYS A 102 -9.45 -11.53 -21.13
N MET A 103 -9.31 -10.45 -20.37
CA MET A 103 -9.71 -9.11 -20.76
C MET A 103 -8.49 -8.34 -21.24
N GLU A 104 -8.57 -7.71 -22.41
CA GLU A 104 -7.48 -6.87 -22.91
C GLU A 104 -7.23 -5.67 -21.99
N ASP A 105 -8.30 -5.09 -21.44
CA ASP A 105 -8.24 -4.05 -20.42
C ASP A 105 -7.39 -4.46 -19.20
N SER A 106 -7.37 -5.74 -18.81
CA SER A 106 -6.52 -6.19 -17.71
C SER A 106 -5.03 -6.00 -18.02
N LYS A 107 -4.61 -6.20 -19.27
CA LYS A 107 -3.21 -5.96 -19.66
C LYS A 107 -2.88 -4.47 -19.60
N ILE A 108 -3.79 -3.62 -20.07
CA ILE A 108 -3.64 -2.16 -20.02
C ILE A 108 -3.54 -1.68 -18.57
N VAL A 109 -4.40 -2.16 -17.68
CA VAL A 109 -4.37 -1.80 -16.25
C VAL A 109 -3.10 -2.31 -15.58
N PHE A 110 -2.62 -3.50 -15.96
CA PHE A 110 -1.35 -4.01 -15.44
C PHE A 110 -0.16 -3.17 -15.89
N ASP A 111 -0.11 -2.76 -17.16
CA ASP A 111 0.97 -1.92 -17.66
C ASP A 111 0.91 -0.51 -17.01
N GLN A 112 -0.29 0.01 -16.77
CA GLN A 112 -0.49 1.26 -16.01
C GLN A 112 -0.04 1.13 -14.55
N LEU A 113 -0.30 0.00 -13.89
CA LEU A 113 0.21 -0.31 -12.55
C LEU A 113 1.73 -0.28 -12.53
N ILE A 114 2.37 -0.96 -13.48
CA ILE A 114 3.83 -1.00 -13.59
C ILE A 114 4.39 0.40 -13.80
N LYS A 115 3.83 1.17 -14.74
CA LYS A 115 4.25 2.53 -15.03
C LYS A 115 4.15 3.42 -13.79
N LEU A 116 3.04 3.36 -13.06
CA LEU A 116 2.84 4.14 -11.85
C LEU A 116 3.91 3.86 -10.78
N ASN A 117 4.30 2.60 -10.60
CA ASN A 117 5.39 2.24 -9.68
C ASN A 117 6.75 2.73 -10.19
N GLN A 118 7.02 2.63 -11.50
CA GLN A 118 8.25 3.16 -12.10
C GLN A 118 8.36 4.66 -11.90
N ASP A 119 7.29 5.40 -12.15
CA ASP A 119 7.24 6.86 -12.01
C ASP A 119 7.53 7.29 -10.55
N ILE A 120 6.99 6.57 -9.55
CA ILE A 120 7.28 6.82 -8.13
C ILE A 120 8.74 6.49 -7.79
N ILE A 121 9.31 5.43 -8.35
CA ILE A 121 10.73 5.08 -8.16
C ILE A 121 11.64 6.16 -8.76
N THR A 122 11.32 6.62 -9.98
CA THR A 122 12.05 7.72 -10.64
C THR A 122 11.96 9.00 -9.82
N LEU A 123 10.80 9.30 -9.25
CA LEU A 123 10.65 10.43 -8.34
C LEU A 123 11.54 10.27 -7.09
N LYS A 124 11.56 9.08 -6.48
CA LYS A 124 12.43 8.81 -5.32
C LYS A 124 13.92 8.93 -5.66
N GLN A 125 14.32 8.48 -6.84
CA GLN A 125 15.68 8.66 -7.36
C GLN A 125 16.01 10.14 -7.52
N PHE A 126 15.10 10.92 -8.10
CA PHE A 126 15.27 12.37 -8.25
C PHE A 126 15.50 13.06 -6.90
N TYR A 127 14.69 12.76 -5.88
CA TYR A 127 14.89 13.31 -4.54
C TYR A 127 16.25 12.92 -3.96
N SER A 128 16.62 11.64 -4.02
CA SER A 128 17.89 11.14 -3.49
C SER A 128 19.10 11.86 -4.11
N ILE A 129 19.12 11.99 -5.44
CA ILE A 129 20.22 12.64 -6.15
C ILE A 129 20.30 14.13 -5.79
N ASN A 130 19.17 14.85 -5.83
CA ASN A 130 19.15 16.28 -5.57
C ASN A 130 19.43 16.62 -4.11
N GLN A 131 18.95 15.83 -3.14
CA GLN A 131 19.31 15.99 -1.73
C GLN A 131 20.82 15.86 -1.51
N ASN A 132 21.44 14.83 -2.11
CA ASN A 132 22.89 14.63 -2.01
C ASN A 132 23.67 15.79 -2.64
N ALA A 133 23.28 16.24 -3.83
CA ALA A 133 23.93 17.35 -4.51
C ALA A 133 23.84 18.65 -3.68
N ILE A 134 22.65 18.96 -3.15
CA ILE A 134 22.44 20.14 -2.31
C ILE A 134 23.25 20.06 -1.02
N TYR A 135 23.27 18.90 -0.36
CA TYR A 135 24.10 18.71 0.83
C TYR A 135 25.58 18.92 0.53
N MET A 136 26.09 18.41 -0.59
CA MET A 136 27.48 18.64 -1.00
C MET A 136 27.76 20.14 -1.26
N ILE A 137 26.88 20.82 -1.99
CA ILE A 137 27.01 22.27 -2.26
C ILE A 137 27.04 23.09 -0.96
N LEU A 138 26.12 22.81 -0.03
CA LEU A 138 26.07 23.53 1.24
C LEU A 138 27.28 23.20 2.13
N LYS A 139 27.74 21.94 2.13
CA LYS A 139 28.92 21.54 2.88
C LYS A 139 30.19 22.20 2.36
N ASP A 140 30.34 22.33 1.04
CA ASP A 140 31.46 23.03 0.43
C ASP A 140 31.41 24.53 0.77
N HIS A 141 30.23 25.16 0.72
CA HIS A 141 30.04 26.55 1.17
C HIS A 141 30.42 26.74 2.65
N ASP A 142 29.96 25.87 3.55
CA ASP A 142 30.31 25.94 4.98
C ASP A 142 31.83 25.75 5.21
N ASN A 143 32.47 24.87 4.45
CA ASN A 143 33.93 24.66 4.53
C ASN A 143 34.71 25.91 4.16
N ASP A 144 34.28 26.62 3.10
CA ASP A 144 34.97 27.80 2.57
C ASP A 144 34.69 29.06 3.40
N THR A 145 33.47 29.22 3.89
CA THR A 145 33.00 30.48 4.51
C THR A 145 32.91 30.43 6.03
N LYS A 146 32.97 29.23 6.61
CA LYS A 146 32.74 28.96 8.05
C LYS A 146 31.34 29.39 8.53
N LEU A 147 30.41 29.62 7.60
CA LEU A 147 29.00 29.77 7.88
C LEU A 147 28.38 28.36 8.12
N ASN A 148 27.19 28.32 8.73
CA ASN A 148 26.46 27.06 9.01
C ASN A 148 25.17 26.99 8.17
N ALA A 149 25.31 27.14 6.86
CA ALA A 149 24.20 27.09 5.91
C ALA A 149 23.68 25.66 5.73
N CYS A 150 24.53 24.63 5.87
CA CYS A 150 24.13 23.24 5.71
C CYS A 150 23.09 22.80 6.75
N GLU A 151 23.24 23.20 8.02
CA GLU A 151 22.24 22.92 9.05
C GLU A 151 21.12 23.97 9.08
N GLY A 152 21.45 25.25 8.87
CA GLY A 152 20.50 26.35 9.04
C GLY A 152 19.49 26.51 7.90
N LEU A 153 19.94 26.40 6.66
CA LEU A 153 19.13 26.75 5.50
C LEU A 153 17.97 25.77 5.23
N PRO A 154 18.14 24.43 5.33
CA PRO A 154 17.02 23.51 5.17
C PRO A 154 15.90 23.74 6.19
N CYS A 155 16.25 24.10 7.43
CA CYS A 155 15.30 24.45 8.48
C CYS A 155 14.53 25.73 8.14
N PHE A 156 15.23 26.74 7.61
CA PHE A 156 14.63 28.02 7.24
C PHE A 156 13.59 27.89 6.11
N VAL A 157 13.88 27.09 5.08
CA VAL A 157 13.01 26.98 3.90
C VAL A 157 11.81 26.03 4.11
N SER A 158 11.80 25.23 5.19
CA SER A 158 10.64 24.41 5.58
C SER A 158 10.08 23.54 4.42
N THR A 159 10.96 22.86 3.68
CA THR A 159 10.58 22.06 2.52
C THR A 159 10.44 20.57 2.85
N ASP A 160 9.33 19.96 2.43
CA ASP A 160 9.10 18.51 2.54
C ASP A 160 10.08 17.69 1.70
N PHE A 161 10.75 18.34 0.74
CA PHE A 161 11.76 17.76 -0.15
C PHE A 161 12.81 16.94 0.60
N PHE A 162 13.24 17.35 1.80
CA PHE A 162 14.26 16.66 2.61
C PHE A 162 13.72 15.56 3.52
N SER A 163 12.41 15.48 3.72
CA SER A 163 11.79 14.60 4.72
C SER A 163 11.36 13.22 4.18
N ASP A 164 11.49 13.00 2.87
CA ASP A 164 10.95 11.83 2.12
C ASP A 164 9.42 11.67 2.31
N ASN A 165 8.72 12.67 2.87
CA ASN A 165 7.30 12.58 3.21
C ASN A 165 6.41 12.45 1.97
N ALA A 166 6.72 13.16 0.88
CA ALA A 166 5.99 13.01 -0.38
C ALA A 166 6.03 11.56 -0.89
N CYS A 167 7.21 10.96 -0.99
CA CYS A 167 7.36 9.57 -1.44
C CYS A 167 6.67 8.59 -0.49
N LYS A 168 6.82 8.77 0.83
CA LYS A 168 6.13 7.92 1.83
C LYS A 168 4.60 7.99 1.69
N ARG A 169 4.06 9.19 1.47
CA ARG A 169 2.63 9.36 1.24
C ARG A 169 2.16 8.69 -0.05
N LEU A 170 2.86 8.90 -1.16
CA LEU A 170 2.49 8.29 -2.45
C LEU A 170 2.56 6.76 -2.40
N THR A 171 3.59 6.20 -1.75
CA THR A 171 3.76 4.75 -1.59
C THR A 171 2.71 4.13 -0.67
N TYR A 172 2.25 4.86 0.34
CA TYR A 172 1.09 4.48 1.15
C TYR A 172 -0.22 4.51 0.35
N GLU A 173 -0.45 5.61 -0.38
CA GLU A 173 -1.66 5.82 -1.18
C GLU A 173 -1.82 4.76 -2.27
N ILE A 174 -0.75 4.45 -3.03
CA ILE A 174 -0.81 3.40 -4.06
C ILE A 174 -1.11 2.03 -3.44
N SER A 175 -0.47 1.70 -2.31
CA SER A 175 -0.66 0.42 -1.63
C SER A 175 -2.11 0.27 -1.14
N ASN A 176 -2.66 1.30 -0.50
CA ASN A 176 -4.02 1.26 0.02
C ASN A 176 -5.10 1.35 -1.06
N SER A 177 -4.90 2.24 -2.03
CA SER A 177 -5.88 2.46 -3.10
C SER A 177 -6.05 1.24 -3.98
N LEU A 178 -4.96 0.53 -4.29
CA LEU A 178 -5.02 -0.64 -5.17
C LEU A 178 -5.39 -1.92 -4.43
N LEU A 179 -4.84 -2.15 -3.22
CA LEU A 179 -5.16 -3.34 -2.43
C LEU A 179 -6.59 -3.32 -1.88
N SER A 180 -7.25 -2.16 -1.81
CA SER A 180 -8.65 -2.06 -1.39
C SER A 180 -9.67 -2.43 -2.48
N VAL A 181 -9.26 -2.52 -3.75
CA VAL A 181 -10.18 -2.81 -4.87
C VAL A 181 -10.71 -4.24 -4.79
N ILE A 182 -9.86 -5.20 -4.43
CA ILE A 182 -10.26 -6.59 -4.28
C ILE A 182 -10.35 -6.91 -2.78
N PRO A 183 -11.52 -7.32 -2.28
CA PRO A 183 -11.67 -7.72 -0.90
C PRO A 183 -10.70 -8.85 -0.53
N ASP A 184 -9.99 -8.68 0.58
CA ASP A 184 -9.05 -9.67 1.10
C ASP A 184 -9.79 -10.84 1.76
N PRO A 185 -9.65 -12.09 1.26
CA PRO A 185 -10.33 -13.25 1.84
C PRO A 185 -9.92 -13.53 3.29
N GLU A 186 -8.71 -13.13 3.71
CA GLU A 186 -8.21 -13.38 5.07
C GLU A 186 -9.05 -12.66 6.13
N LYS A 187 -9.64 -11.51 5.78
CA LYS A 187 -10.54 -10.75 6.67
C LYS A 187 -11.79 -11.53 7.07
N TYR A 188 -12.16 -12.54 6.30
CA TYR A 188 -13.33 -13.40 6.55
C TYR A 188 -12.93 -14.84 6.90
N SER A 189 -11.67 -15.05 7.30
CA SER A 189 -11.19 -16.35 7.74
C SER A 189 -11.78 -16.73 9.11
N CYS A 190 -12.06 -18.02 9.28
CA CYS A 190 -12.53 -18.57 10.55
C CYS A 190 -11.33 -18.93 11.44
N PRO A 191 -11.18 -18.37 12.66
CA PRO A 191 -10.01 -18.60 13.52
C PRO A 191 -9.77 -20.08 13.89
N ILE A 192 -10.81 -20.91 13.82
CA ILE A 192 -10.71 -22.34 14.17
C ILE A 192 -10.11 -23.18 13.04
N CYS A 193 -10.44 -22.88 11.79
CA CYS A 193 -9.99 -23.68 10.63
C CYS A 193 -9.08 -22.91 9.68
N GLN A 194 -8.85 -21.62 9.93
CA GLN A 194 -8.00 -20.71 9.16
C GLN A 194 -8.35 -20.58 7.67
N GLU A 195 -9.56 -21.02 7.30
CA GLU A 195 -10.10 -20.93 5.95
C GLU A 195 -11.25 -19.91 5.91
N LEU A 196 -11.62 -19.49 4.69
CA LEU A 196 -12.77 -18.61 4.46
C LEU A 196 -14.03 -19.17 5.15
N ALA A 197 -14.73 -18.30 5.88
CA ALA A 197 -15.88 -18.69 6.67
C ALA A 197 -17.00 -19.27 5.80
N TYR A 198 -17.41 -20.50 6.09
CA TYR A 198 -18.54 -21.17 5.42
C TYR A 198 -19.74 -21.23 6.35
N LYS A 199 -20.88 -20.69 5.89
CA LYS A 199 -22.06 -20.39 6.73
C LYS A 199 -21.62 -19.58 7.97
N PRO A 200 -21.20 -18.32 7.76
CA PRO A 200 -20.58 -17.49 8.79
C PRO A 200 -21.54 -17.23 9.95
N ILE A 201 -21.12 -17.57 11.16
CA ILE A 201 -21.81 -17.26 12.41
C ILE A 201 -21.05 -16.14 13.10
N ARG A 202 -21.75 -15.05 13.43
CA ARG A 202 -21.20 -13.94 14.20
C ARG A 202 -21.69 -14.05 15.64
N LEU A 203 -20.76 -14.26 16.56
CA LEU A 203 -21.08 -14.31 17.99
C LEU A 203 -21.52 -12.93 18.49
N ASP A 204 -22.11 -12.88 19.69
CA ASP A 204 -22.54 -11.61 20.31
C ASP A 204 -21.35 -10.66 20.59
N CYS A 205 -20.14 -11.22 20.69
CA CYS A 205 -18.88 -10.48 20.74
C CYS A 205 -18.32 -10.10 19.36
N ASN A 206 -19.12 -10.17 18.29
CA ASN A 206 -18.79 -9.88 16.89
C ASN A 206 -17.73 -10.75 16.20
N HIS A 207 -17.17 -11.76 16.87
CA HIS A 207 -16.21 -12.68 16.23
C HIS A 207 -16.89 -13.65 15.27
N LEU A 208 -16.22 -13.90 14.14
CA LEU A 208 -16.71 -14.66 13.00
C LEU A 208 -16.19 -16.09 12.99
N PHE A 209 -17.07 -17.07 12.81
CA PHE A 209 -16.69 -18.49 12.71
C PHE A 209 -17.54 -19.22 11.67
N CYS A 210 -17.10 -20.42 11.26
CA CYS A 210 -17.96 -21.32 10.49
C CYS A 210 -18.99 -22.00 11.39
N LEU A 211 -20.21 -22.21 10.90
CA LEU A 211 -21.24 -22.98 11.60
C LEU A 211 -20.74 -24.36 12.06
N LYS A 212 -20.09 -25.12 11.15
CA LYS A 212 -19.53 -26.45 11.47
C LYS A 212 -18.46 -26.38 12.57
N CYS A 213 -17.64 -25.32 12.59
CA CYS A 213 -16.58 -25.15 13.59
C CYS A 213 -17.18 -24.85 14.97
N LEU A 214 -18.20 -24.00 15.06
CA LEU A 214 -18.87 -23.71 16.32
C LEU A 214 -19.61 -24.92 16.89
N ILE A 215 -20.29 -25.71 16.05
CA ILE A 215 -20.97 -26.94 16.52
C ILE A 215 -19.93 -27.91 17.14
N LYS A 216 -18.76 -28.06 16.51
CA LYS A 216 -17.67 -28.87 17.06
C LYS A 216 -17.13 -28.30 18.37
N ALA A 217 -17.04 -26.97 18.50
CA ALA A 217 -16.60 -26.29 19.72
C ALA A 217 -17.60 -26.49 20.87
N GLN A 218 -18.90 -26.32 20.61
CA GLN A 218 -19.98 -26.59 21.57
C GLN A 218 -19.97 -28.04 22.07
N LYS A 219 -19.80 -29.01 21.15
CA LYS A 219 -19.67 -30.44 21.51
C LYS A 219 -18.46 -30.75 22.39
N LYS A 220 -17.42 -29.91 22.35
CA LYS A 220 -16.23 -30.01 23.21
C LYS A 220 -16.35 -29.18 24.50
N ASN A 221 -17.55 -28.71 24.84
CA ASN A 221 -17.82 -27.85 26.00
C ASN A 221 -17.04 -26.52 25.99
N LEU A 222 -16.64 -26.02 24.81
CA LEU A 222 -16.04 -24.70 24.70
C LEU A 222 -17.15 -23.64 24.68
N ASN A 223 -17.42 -23.04 25.85
CA ASN A 223 -18.52 -22.09 26.03
C ASN A 223 -18.15 -20.65 25.66
N ASN A 224 -16.88 -20.26 25.87
CA ASN A 224 -16.40 -18.89 25.69
C ASN A 224 -15.86 -18.68 24.28
N CYS A 225 -15.82 -17.42 23.84
CA CYS A 225 -15.22 -17.07 22.54
C CYS A 225 -13.73 -17.46 22.49
N PRO A 226 -13.26 -18.19 21.47
CA PRO A 226 -11.83 -18.53 21.31
C PRO A 226 -10.91 -17.32 21.11
N VAL A 227 -11.45 -16.19 20.64
CA VAL A 227 -10.65 -15.01 20.29
C VAL A 227 -10.57 -14.02 21.45
N CYS A 228 -11.72 -13.58 21.98
CA CYS A 228 -11.77 -12.57 23.04
C CYS A 228 -12.15 -13.10 24.42
N ARG A 229 -12.39 -14.41 24.55
CA ARG A 229 -12.81 -15.07 25.81
C ARG A 229 -14.13 -14.57 26.41
N ALA A 230 -14.95 -13.84 25.64
CA ALA A 230 -16.29 -13.43 26.04
C ALA A 230 -17.09 -14.65 26.56
N LYS A 231 -17.67 -14.49 27.76
CA LYS A 231 -18.36 -15.55 28.49
C LYS A 231 -19.58 -16.03 27.73
N ASP A 232 -19.76 -17.36 27.67
CA ASP A 232 -20.90 -18.05 27.05
C ASP A 232 -21.17 -17.69 25.57
N ALA A 233 -20.29 -16.96 24.90
CA ALA A 233 -20.50 -16.49 23.54
C ALA A 233 -20.68 -17.63 22.53
N VAL A 234 -19.96 -18.74 22.70
CA VAL A 234 -20.12 -19.95 21.86
C VAL A 234 -21.33 -20.76 22.32
N LYS A 235 -21.59 -20.83 23.63
CA LYS A 235 -22.74 -21.56 24.19
C LYS A 235 -24.07 -20.96 23.72
N ASN A 236 -24.17 -19.64 23.67
CA ASN A 236 -25.36 -18.89 23.28
C ASN A 236 -25.54 -18.81 21.75
N ALA A 237 -24.52 -19.19 20.97
CA ALA A 237 -24.59 -19.13 19.52
C ALA A 237 -25.58 -20.15 18.96
N THR A 238 -26.57 -19.66 18.22
CA THR A 238 -27.59 -20.49 17.55
C THR A 238 -27.61 -20.24 16.05
N SER A 239 -28.51 -20.90 15.34
CA SER A 239 -28.77 -20.66 13.91
C SER A 239 -29.20 -19.21 13.60
N LYS A 240 -29.70 -18.46 14.61
CA LYS A 240 -30.09 -17.04 14.48
C LYS A 240 -28.88 -16.13 14.27
N ASN A 241 -27.71 -16.52 14.75
CA ASN A 241 -26.45 -15.78 14.61
C ASN A 241 -25.80 -15.92 13.22
N LEU A 242 -26.48 -16.57 12.27
CA LEU A 242 -26.03 -16.67 10.87
C LEU A 242 -26.04 -15.30 10.21
N ASP A 243 -24.86 -14.83 9.83
CA ASP A 243 -24.67 -13.59 9.09
C ASP A 243 -25.06 -13.80 7.62
N LYS A 244 -26.36 -13.71 7.34
CA LYS A 244 -26.93 -13.90 6.00
C LYS A 244 -26.39 -12.90 4.98
N LYS A 245 -26.10 -11.66 5.42
CA LYS A 245 -25.56 -10.61 4.55
C LYS A 245 -24.15 -10.98 4.13
N LEU A 246 -23.28 -11.31 5.09
CA LEU A 246 -21.93 -11.76 4.80
C LEU A 246 -21.93 -13.05 3.98
N LEU A 247 -22.80 -14.02 4.27
CA LEU A 247 -22.89 -15.24 3.46
C LEU A 247 -23.17 -14.94 1.97
N LYS A 248 -24.10 -14.02 1.67
CA LYS A 248 -24.36 -13.60 0.28
C LYS A 248 -23.12 -12.96 -0.35
N THR A 249 -22.46 -12.06 0.35
CA THR A 249 -21.20 -11.44 -0.09
C THR A 249 -20.13 -12.50 -0.36
N LEU A 250 -19.92 -13.46 0.55
CA LEU A 250 -18.90 -14.50 0.37
C LEU A 250 -19.20 -15.42 -0.82
N ILE A 251 -20.46 -15.74 -1.08
CA ILE A 251 -20.87 -16.55 -2.25
C ILE A 251 -20.60 -15.80 -3.55
N SER A 252 -20.93 -14.50 -3.58
CA SER A 252 -20.70 -13.62 -4.73
C SER A 252 -19.21 -13.45 -4.98
N ASP A 253 -18.47 -13.08 -3.93
CA ASP A 253 -17.13 -12.55 -4.09
C ASP A 253 -16.07 -13.65 -4.10
N TYR A 254 -16.32 -14.78 -3.44
CA TYR A 254 -15.36 -15.89 -3.30
C TYR A 254 -15.98 -17.24 -3.71
N PRO A 255 -16.49 -17.36 -4.95
CA PRO A 255 -17.26 -18.52 -5.36
C PRO A 255 -16.42 -19.80 -5.40
N LYS A 256 -15.14 -19.76 -5.75
CA LYS A 256 -14.28 -20.96 -5.79
C LYS A 256 -13.99 -21.46 -4.38
N GLU A 257 -13.69 -20.55 -3.47
CA GLU A 257 -13.38 -20.81 -2.06
C GLU A 257 -14.61 -21.41 -1.36
N ILE A 258 -15.79 -20.80 -1.54
CA ILE A 258 -17.04 -21.33 -0.97
C ILE A 258 -17.41 -22.70 -1.56
N LYS A 259 -17.19 -22.93 -2.87
CA LYS A 259 -17.41 -24.25 -3.48
C LYS A 259 -16.50 -25.32 -2.90
N ALA A 260 -15.23 -25.01 -2.65
CA ALA A 260 -14.29 -25.94 -2.02
C ALA A 260 -14.75 -26.38 -0.61
N ARG A 261 -15.38 -25.46 0.15
CA ARG A 261 -15.90 -25.70 1.50
C ARG A 261 -17.21 -26.50 1.58
N LYS A 262 -17.90 -26.69 0.45
CA LYS A 262 -19.15 -27.48 0.39
C LYS A 262 -18.90 -28.99 0.46
N LYS A 263 -17.70 -29.44 0.07
CA LYS A 263 -17.25 -30.83 0.23
C LYS A 263 -17.09 -31.17 1.71
#